data_AF-A0A7L4QJ10-F1
#
_entry.id   AF-A0A7L4QJ10-F1
#
_cell.length_a   1.000
_cell.length_b   1.000
_cell.length_c   1.000
_cell.angle_alpha   90.00
_cell.angle_beta   90.00
_cell.angle_gamma   90.00
#
_symmetry.space_group_name_H-M   'P 1'
#
loop_
_entity.id
_entity.type
_entity.pdbx_description
1 polymer ?
#
loop_
_entity_poly.entity_id
_entity_poly.type
_entity_poly.pdbx_seq_one_letter_code
_entity_poly.pdbx_strand_id
1 'polypeptide(L)' 'MNDAIKAIVMMIVAAVVLIILSIVWFIILLFVVNVAADVVFSESLDPNMGVIAAALITLGSILGGSMGKTGVTQVFMKE' A
#
# COMPACT_ATOMS: atom_id res chain seq x y z
N MET A 1 -30.20 -0.69 -21.69
CA MET A 1 -29.48 0.07 -20.64
C MET A 1 -28.24 0.66 -21.31
N ASN A 2 -28.11 1.99 -21.34
CA ASN A 2 -27.10 2.69 -22.14
C ASN A 2 -25.68 2.25 -21.73
N ASP A 3 -24.78 1.92 -22.66
CA ASP A 3 -23.45 1.36 -22.35
C ASP A 3 -22.61 2.25 -21.40
N ALA A 4 -22.83 3.57 -21.45
CA ALA A 4 -22.25 4.53 -20.52
C ALA A 4 -22.61 4.28 -19.05
N ILE A 5 -23.87 3.90 -18.77
CA ILE A 5 -24.33 3.60 -17.40
C ILE A 5 -23.66 2.32 -16.90
N LYS A 6 -23.50 1.31 -17.75
CA LYS A 6 -22.81 0.07 -17.41
C LYS A 6 -21.34 0.31 -17.08
N ALA A 7 -20.66 1.19 -17.84
CA ALA A 7 -19.27 1.56 -17.58
C ALA A 7 -19.10 2.29 -16.23
N ILE A 8 -19.99 3.23 -15.89
CA ILE A 8 -19.96 3.93 -14.61
C ILE A 8 -20.15 2.96 -13.43
N VAL A 9 -21.11 2.04 -13.53
CA VAL A 9 -21.36 1.03 -12.50
C VAL A 9 -20.14 0.11 -12.33
N MET A 10 -19.53 -0.35 -13.42
CA MET A 10 -18.32 -1.17 -13.37
C MET A 10 -17.14 -0.45 -12.72
N MET A 11 -16.97 0.85 -12.98
CA MET A 11 -15.90 1.65 -12.38
C MET A 11 -16.08 1.77 -10.86
N ILE A 12 -17.31 2.00 -10.39
CA ILE A 12 -17.62 2.07 -8.96
C ILE A 12 -17.34 0.72 -8.29
N VAL A 13 -17.81 -0.38 -8.88
CA VAL A 13 -17.58 -1.72 -8.33
C VAL A 13 -16.08 -2.04 -8.26
N ALA A 14 -15.32 -1.73 -9.31
CA ALA A 14 -13.87 -1.92 -9.31
C ALA A 14 -13.18 -1.09 -8.22
N ALA A 15 -13.57 0.17 -8.05
CA ALA A 15 -13.03 1.02 -6.99
C ALA A 15 -13.31 0.44 -5.59
N VAL A 16 -14.53 -0.05 -5.36
CA VAL A 16 -14.91 -0.69 -4.08
C VAL A 16 -14.05 -1.93 -3.81
N VAL A 17 -13.84 -2.79 -4.81
CA VAL A 17 -12.99 -3.98 -4.67
C VAL A 17 -11.54 -3.59 -4.32
N LEU A 18 -10.99 -2.57 -4.97
CA LEU A 18 -9.65 -2.07 -4.69
C LEU A 18 -9.53 -1.48 -3.28
N ILE A 19 -10.56 -0.78 -2.81
CA ILE A 19 -10.60 -0.26 -1.42
C ILE A 19 -10.55 -1.42 -0.43
N ILE A 20 -11.35 -2.47 -0.64
CA ILE A 20 -11.36 -3.65 0.24
C ILE A 20 -9.99 -4.33 0.26
N LEU A 21 -9.38 -4.53 -0.92
CA LEU A 21 -8.04 -5.11 -1.03
C LEU A 21 -6.99 -4.25 -0.30
N SER A 22 -7.09 -2.93 -0.40
CA SER A 22 -6.22 -1.99 0.31
C SER A 22 -6.35 -2.11 1.83
N ILE A 23 -7.58 -2.26 2.35
CA ILE A 23 -7.82 -2.45 3.79
C ILE A 23 -7.21 -3.78 4.26
N VAL A 24 -7.40 -4.87 3.53
CA VAL A 24 -6.82 -6.18 3.88
C VAL A 24 -5.29 -6.09 3.90
N TRP A 25 -4.69 -5.46 2.89
CA TRP A 25 -3.25 -5.22 2.86
C TRP A 25 -2.77 -4.42 4.09
N PHE A 26 -3.49 -3.35 4.45
CA PHE A 26 -3.16 -2.52 5.59
C PHE A 26 -3.20 -3.29 6.92
N ILE A 27 -4.18 -4.17 7.12
CA ILE A 27 -4.29 -5.03 8.31
C ILE A 27 -3.09 -5.99 8.42
N ILE A 28 -2.69 -6.61 7.31
CA ILE A 28 -1.50 -7.48 7.28
C ILE A 28 -0.25 -6.68 7.65
N LEU A 29 -0.14 -5.45 7.15
CA LEU A 29 1.00 -4.58 7.43
C LEU A 29 1.06 -4.17 8.91
N LEU A 30 -0.08 -3.88 9.55
CA LEU A 30 -0.15 -3.66 11.00
C LEU A 30 0.34 -4.88 11.80
N PHE A 31 -0.04 -6.09 11.38
CA PHE A 31 0.41 -7.31 12.02
C PHE A 31 1.94 -7.47 11.92
N VAL A 32 2.50 -7.24 10.72
CA VAL A 32 3.94 -7.30 10.49
C VAL A 32 4.69 -6.27 11.34
N VAL A 33 4.20 -5.03 11.42
CA VAL A 33 4.81 -3.96 12.24
C VAL A 33 4.79 -4.32 13.73
N ASN A 34 3.67 -4.84 14.23
CA ASN A 34 3.56 -5.20 15.64
C ASN A 34 4.48 -6.37 16.00
N VAL A 35 4.55 -7.40 15.15
CA VAL A 35 5.49 -8.52 15.32
C VAL A 35 6.93 -8.04 15.22
N ALA A 36 7.26 -7.16 14.26
CA ALA A 36 8.60 -6.62 14.13
C ALA A 36 9.03 -5.84 15.37
N ALA A 37 8.12 -5.06 15.97
CA ALA A 37 8.42 -4.33 17.19
C ALA A 37 8.63 -5.24 18.41
N ASP A 38 7.79 -6.26 18.56
CA ASP A 38 7.95 -7.27 19.62
C ASP A 38 9.29 -8.00 19.50
N VAL A 39 9.71 -8.35 18.28
CA VAL A 39 11.00 -9.03 18.05
C VAL A 39 12.21 -8.13 18.27
N VAL A 40 12.15 -6.86 17.83
CA VAL A 40 13.31 -5.95 17.84
C VAL A 40 13.47 -5.24 19.17
N PHE A 41 12.36 -4.82 19.77
CA PHE A 41 12.34 -4.00 20.97
C PHE A 41 11.86 -4.76 22.21
N SER A 42 11.41 -6.01 22.08
CA SER A 42 10.81 -6.81 23.17
C SER A 42 9.65 -6.09 23.85
N GLU A 43 8.97 -5.21 23.11
CA GLU A 43 7.88 -4.38 23.60
C GLU A 43 6.74 -4.38 22.57
N SER A 44 5.52 -4.56 23.06
CA SER A 44 4.33 -4.46 22.23
C SER A 44 4.06 -2.99 21.91
N LEU A 45 3.86 -2.66 20.63
CA LEU A 45 3.55 -1.29 20.24
C LEU A 45 2.15 -0.89 20.71
N ASP A 46 2.02 0.37 21.15
CA ASP A 46 0.70 0.97 21.30
C ASP A 46 -0.05 0.94 19.95
N PRO A 47 -1.35 0.60 19.92
CA PRO A 47 -2.12 0.49 18.68
C PRO A 47 -2.05 1.75 17.80
N ASN A 48 -1.99 2.94 18.40
CA ASN A 48 -1.90 4.20 17.63
C ASN A 48 -0.53 4.33 16.95
N MET A 49 0.53 3.91 17.64
CA MET A 49 1.89 3.92 17.08
C MET A 49 2.06 2.88 15.97
N GLY A 50 1.46 1.70 16.12
CA GLY A 50 1.43 0.69 15.06
C GLY A 50 0.80 1.23 13.77
N VAL A 51 -0.30 1.99 13.90
CA VAL A 51 -0.99 2.62 12.76
C VAL A 51 -0.13 3.69 12.09
N ILE A 52 0.55 4.53 12.86
CA ILE A 52 1.44 5.56 12.30
C ILE A 52 2.61 4.91 11.55
N ALA A 53 3.26 3.90 12.14
CA ALA A 53 4.35 3.18 11.50
C ALA A 53 3.90 2.49 10.21
N ALA A 54 2.72 1.86 10.21
CA ALA A 54 2.15 1.25 9.01
C ALA A 54 1.84 2.26 7.90
N ALA A 55 1.33 3.45 8.26
CA ALA A 55 1.11 4.54 7.32
C ALA A 55 2.44 5.05 6.73
N LEU A 56 3.48 5.23 7.55
CA LEU A 56 4.81 5.65 7.09
C LEU A 56 5.44 4.63 6.15
N ILE A 57 5.34 3.34 6.44
CA ILE A 57 5.84 2.27 5.56
C ILE A 57 5.08 2.27 4.23
N THR A 58 3.76 2.48 4.27
CA THR A 58 2.94 2.57 3.05
C THR A 58 3.35 3.77 2.19
N LEU A 59 3.54 4.94 2.80
CA LEU A 59 4.05 6.13 2.13
C LEU A 59 5.46 5.90 1.57
N GLY A 60 6.36 5.29 2.35
CA GLY A 60 7.69 4.90 1.91
C GLY A 60 7.69 3.91 0.76
N SER A 61 6.74 2.97 0.73
CA SER A 61 6.58 1.98 -0.34
C SER A 61 6.09 2.62 -1.64
N ILE A 62 5.18 3.59 -1.56
CA ILE A 62 4.72 4.36 -2.72
C ILE A 62 5.87 5.20 -3.29
N LEU A 63 6.60 5.91 -2.42
CA LEU A 63 7.75 6.74 -2.81
C LEU A 63 8.89 5.88 -3.40
N GLY A 64 9.29 4.81 -2.72
CA GLY A 64 10.33 3.89 -3.19
C GLY A 64 9.95 3.16 -4.47
N GLY A 65 8.70 2.71 -4.60
CA GLY A 65 8.19 2.09 -5.83
C GLY A 65 8.15 3.04 -7.02
N SER A 66 7.90 4.34 -6.80
CA SER A 66 7.93 5.36 -7.86
C SER A 66 9.35 5.69 -8.33
N MET A 67 10.34 5.68 -7.45
CA MET A 67 11.72 6.07 -7.76
C MET A 67 12.47 4.97 -8.53
N GLY A 68 12.13 3.70 -8.31
CA GLY A 68 12.73 2.56 -8.99
C GLY A 68 12.54 2.55 -10.51
N LYS A 69 11.48 3.18 -11.04
CA LYS A 69 11.25 3.24 -12.49
C LYS A 69 12.15 4.26 -13.20
N THR A 70 12.58 5.32 -12.54
CA THR A 70 13.38 6.37 -13.17
C THR A 70 14.87 5.99 -13.24
N GLY A 71 15.38 5.26 -12.25
CA GLY A 71 16.79 4.83 -12.21
C GLY A 71 17.14 3.75 -13.24
N VAL A 72 16.25 2.78 -13.46
CA VAL A 72 16.48 1.66 -14.37
C VAL A 72 16.39 2.11 -15.84
N THR A 73 15.42 2.97 -16.17
CA THR A 73 15.21 3.44 -17.57
C THR A 73 16.35 4.34 -18.08
N GLN A 74 17.06 5.04 -17.19
CA GLN A 74 18.21 5.88 -17.55
C GLN A 74 19.47 5.07 -17.86
N VAL A 75 19.58 3.83 -17.37
CA VAL A 75 20.72 2.93 -17.66
C VAL A 75 20.54 2.24 -19.01
N PHE A 76 19.32 1.83 -19.36
CA PHE A 76 19.02 1.14 -20.62
C PHE A 76 18.83 2.05 -21.84
N MET A 77 18.89 3.38 -21.69
CA MET A 77 18.87 4.34 -22.80
C MET A 77 20.27 4.88 -23.15
N LYS A 78 21.32 4.39 -22.47
CA LYS A 78 22.70 4.84 -22.66
C LYS A 78 23.59 3.86 -23.46
N GLU A 79 23.01 2.79 -24.00
CA GLU A 79 23.72 1.85 -24.87
C GLU A 79 23.21 1.93 -26.32
#